data_AF-A0A9W4NTT4-F1
#
_entry.id   AF-A0A9W4NTT4-F1
#
_cell.length_a   1.000
_cell.length_b   1.000
_cell.length_c   1.000
_cell.angle_alpha   90.00
_cell.angle_beta   90.00
_cell.angle_gamma   90.00
#
_symmetry.space_group_name_H-M   'P 1'
#
loop_
_entity.id
_entity.type
_entity.pdbx_description
1 polymer ?
#
loop_
_entity_poly.entity_id
_entity_poly.type
_entity_poly.pdbx_seq_one_letter_code
_entity_poly.pdbx_strand_id
1 'polypeptide(L)'
;MEPARTQLARATPALSQHGGTTNPSIHSDRLSVAYMSLWSTFQRDAFRVLQEAGISHEVPLNDETELYTVGNELGLTGRFVRNVCDPVIKALELVPGMASTRFADFQAISTAQMTVPDVCLGLVATGLDPHNVYVVGEMKTPWTIAGTDLNINRHESSFRLEPLIGQLVAQMRTCEARFGFLSTYSSTVFVKREADSSFLLSSPIWCGTTQPSLRELLAGFCLMAVSEPKYIESQTFQARNLRGPPPLRVSGRQHDTSAYHSESIANQEETITSNSVVFNAGGATPAVVNCVRLLSEPTAQNKATWLATMGGSTVILKCWGPQYNDLFEAEAEVYNRIWDQQPTGRRNFAKWISRGEIVCSTLFPSGHVLVLEQRPGMRLDRIWDDLSDGERAYVQSDCLNGIHALRHVGLRLDDPGKHNVLFDRDRRVLTLLDFESAQLLESHTYISTYFEMRIMFRSDLMIGRPSGG
;
A
#
# COMPACT_ATOMS: atom_id res chain seq x y z
N MET A 1 -28.09 -12.76 27.92
CA MET A 1 -28.55 -12.96 26.54
C MET A 1 -29.30 -11.71 26.11
N GLU A 2 -29.36 -11.42 24.82
CA GLU A 2 -30.15 -10.35 24.23
C GLU A 2 -30.59 -10.73 22.81
N PRO A 3 -31.60 -10.06 22.21
CA PRO A 3 -31.96 -10.31 20.82
C PRO A 3 -30.80 -10.01 19.87
N ALA A 4 -30.50 -10.92 18.94
CA ALA A 4 -29.42 -10.74 17.96
C ALA A 4 -29.58 -9.44 17.14
N ARG A 5 -30.82 -9.05 16.81
CA ARG A 5 -31.12 -7.78 16.13
C ARG A 5 -30.70 -6.56 16.94
N THR A 6 -30.89 -6.60 18.26
CA THR A 6 -30.48 -5.51 19.15
C THR A 6 -28.97 -5.37 19.16
N GLN A 7 -28.24 -6.49 19.22
CA GLN A 7 -26.78 -6.48 19.17
C GLN A 7 -26.22 -5.99 17.83
N LEU A 8 -26.85 -6.39 16.72
CA LEU A 8 -26.49 -5.92 15.38
C LEU A 8 -26.77 -4.42 15.22
N ALA A 9 -27.91 -3.89 15.68
CA ALA A 9 -28.28 -2.48 15.46
C ALA A 9 -27.41 -1.45 16.19
N ARG A 10 -26.52 -1.86 17.10
CA ARG A 10 -25.67 -0.93 17.85
C ARG A 10 -24.60 -0.29 16.98
N ALA A 11 -24.29 0.97 17.29
CA ALA A 11 -23.09 1.62 16.80
C ALA A 11 -21.84 0.87 17.29
N THR A 12 -20.76 0.97 16.52
CA THR A 12 -19.48 0.38 16.93
C THR A 12 -18.86 1.25 18.03
N PRO A 13 -18.36 0.67 19.14
CA PRO A 13 -17.73 1.41 20.23
C PRO A 13 -16.55 2.26 19.75
N ALA A 14 -16.38 3.44 20.33
CA ALA A 14 -15.23 4.29 20.03
C ALA A 14 -13.91 3.64 20.46
N LEU A 15 -12.84 3.89 19.70
CA LEU A 15 -11.50 3.44 20.07
C LEU A 15 -10.86 4.41 21.06
N SER A 16 -10.21 3.86 22.09
CA SER A 16 -9.19 4.59 22.83
C SER A 16 -7.88 4.52 22.05
N GLN A 17 -7.32 5.66 21.65
CA GLN A 17 -6.04 5.76 20.95
C GLN A 17 -5.02 6.49 21.83
N HIS A 18 -3.79 5.98 21.88
CA HIS A 18 -2.67 6.72 22.43
C HIS A 18 -1.41 6.46 21.58
N GLY A 19 -0.78 7.53 21.12
CA GLY A 19 0.25 7.44 20.09
C GLY A 19 -0.31 6.87 18.78
N GLY A 20 0.50 6.13 18.05
CA GLY A 20 0.08 5.49 16.80
C GLY A 20 1.24 5.27 15.84
N THR A 21 1.08 4.32 14.94
CA THR A 21 1.91 4.22 13.73
C THR A 21 1.86 5.54 12.95
N THR A 22 3.01 5.99 12.45
CA THR A 22 3.15 7.29 11.78
C THR A 22 3.01 7.20 10.26
N ASN A 23 3.11 6.00 9.70
CA ASN A 23 2.99 5.75 8.27
C ASN A 23 1.85 4.76 8.02
N PRO A 24 1.01 4.97 6.98
CA PRO A 24 0.07 3.96 6.54
C PRO A 24 0.84 2.74 6.01
N SER A 25 0.31 1.54 6.26
CA SER A 25 0.74 0.35 5.54
C SER A 25 0.16 0.43 4.13
N ILE A 26 0.97 0.71 3.11
CA ILE A 26 0.53 0.79 1.71
C ILE A 26 1.33 -0.22 0.90
N HIS A 27 0.64 -1.16 0.27
CA HIS A 27 1.28 -2.12 -0.64
C HIS A 27 1.45 -1.52 -2.04
N SER A 28 2.35 -2.09 -2.83
CA SER A 28 2.60 -1.67 -4.23
C SER A 28 1.51 -2.11 -5.22
N ASP A 29 0.50 -2.85 -4.76
CA ASP A 29 -0.64 -3.25 -5.58
C ASP A 29 -1.60 -2.09 -5.77
N ARG A 30 -2.18 -2.01 -6.98
CA ARG A 30 -3.00 -0.88 -7.38
C ARG A 30 -4.20 -1.37 -8.19
N LEU A 31 -5.35 -0.78 -7.91
CA LEU A 31 -6.51 -0.81 -8.78
C LEU A 31 -6.73 0.59 -9.32
N SER A 32 -6.75 0.79 -10.63
CA SER A 32 -7.08 2.07 -11.24
C SER A 32 -8.52 2.46 -10.91
N VAL A 33 -8.75 3.74 -10.62
CA VAL A 33 -10.11 4.28 -10.40
C VAL A 33 -11.03 3.98 -11.58
N ALA A 34 -10.50 3.84 -12.80
CA ALA A 34 -11.28 3.50 -13.99
C ALA A 34 -12.03 2.15 -13.89
N TYR A 35 -11.58 1.26 -13.00
CA TYR A 35 -12.21 -0.04 -12.75
C TYR A 35 -13.06 -0.06 -11.47
N MET A 36 -13.17 1.09 -10.79
CA MET A 36 -13.98 1.24 -9.60
C MET A 36 -15.29 1.94 -9.98
N SER A 37 -16.40 1.47 -9.41
CA SER A 37 -17.71 2.10 -9.57
C SER A 37 -18.50 2.08 -8.28
N LEU A 38 -19.42 3.03 -8.10
CA LEU A 38 -20.24 3.07 -6.89
C LEU A 38 -21.24 1.91 -6.88
N TRP A 39 -21.23 1.13 -5.80
CA TRP A 39 -22.26 0.16 -5.48
C TRP A 39 -23.48 0.85 -4.86
N SER A 40 -24.24 1.56 -5.69
CA SER A 40 -25.34 2.42 -5.24
C SER A 40 -26.46 1.68 -4.50
N THR A 41 -26.63 0.37 -4.73
CA THR A 41 -27.68 -0.44 -4.12
C THR A 41 -27.23 -1.21 -2.89
N PHE A 42 -25.94 -1.15 -2.51
CA PHE A 42 -25.34 -1.99 -1.47
C PHE A 42 -26.16 -2.03 -0.17
N GLN A 43 -26.43 -0.86 0.43
CA GLN A 43 -27.11 -0.80 1.73
C GLN A 43 -28.48 -1.47 1.68
N ARG A 44 -29.23 -1.23 0.60
CA ARG A 44 -30.56 -1.83 0.40
C ARG A 44 -30.45 -3.34 0.22
N ASP A 45 -29.51 -3.81 -0.60
CA ASP A 45 -29.34 -5.23 -0.90
C ASP A 45 -28.88 -6.01 0.34
N ALA A 46 -27.85 -5.53 1.05
CA ALA A 46 -27.35 -6.15 2.27
C ALA A 46 -28.42 -6.18 3.36
N PHE A 47 -29.11 -5.05 3.59
CA PHE A 47 -30.16 -4.99 4.61
C PHE A 47 -31.37 -5.88 4.25
N ARG A 48 -31.76 -5.97 2.97
CA ARG A 48 -32.81 -6.89 2.53
C ARG A 48 -32.44 -8.35 2.84
N VAL A 49 -31.24 -8.78 2.47
CA VAL A 49 -30.77 -10.16 2.73
C VAL A 49 -30.76 -10.46 4.23
N LEU A 50 -30.35 -9.51 5.07
CA LEU A 50 -30.42 -9.65 6.52
C LEU A 50 -31.87 -9.82 7.03
N GLN A 51 -32.82 -9.04 6.50
CA GLN A 51 -34.23 -9.16 6.89
C GLN A 51 -34.82 -10.50 6.48
N GLU A 52 -34.52 -10.96 5.26
CA GLU A 52 -34.96 -12.25 4.70
C GLU A 52 -34.42 -13.45 5.50
N ALA A 53 -33.23 -13.32 6.09
CA ALA A 53 -32.66 -14.36 6.96
C ALA A 53 -33.45 -14.56 8.28
N GLY A 54 -34.36 -13.65 8.64
CA GLY A 54 -35.32 -13.89 9.73
C GLY A 54 -34.72 -14.05 11.12
N ILE A 55 -33.55 -13.44 11.38
CA ILE A 55 -32.84 -13.58 12.66
C ILE A 55 -33.72 -13.11 13.82
N SER A 56 -34.08 -14.04 14.72
CA SER A 56 -35.01 -13.79 15.84
C SER A 56 -34.55 -14.41 17.15
N HIS A 57 -33.41 -15.11 17.15
CA HIS A 57 -32.86 -15.75 18.34
C HIS A 57 -32.11 -14.78 19.24
N GLU A 58 -31.78 -15.25 20.45
CA GLU A 58 -30.94 -14.52 21.39
C GLU A 58 -29.47 -14.93 21.26
N VAL A 59 -28.58 -13.98 21.55
CA VAL A 59 -27.12 -14.15 21.56
C VAL A 59 -26.54 -13.69 22.91
N PRO A 60 -25.32 -14.14 23.28
CA PRO A 60 -24.62 -13.61 24.43
C PRO A 60 -24.34 -12.12 24.26
N LEU A 61 -24.60 -11.33 25.31
CA LEU A 61 -24.31 -9.90 25.35
C LEU A 61 -22.84 -9.66 25.01
N ASN A 62 -22.57 -8.83 24.00
CA ASN A 62 -21.22 -8.42 23.68
C ASN A 62 -20.76 -7.34 24.68
N ASP A 63 -19.71 -7.63 25.45
CA ASP A 63 -19.10 -6.66 26.35
C ASP A 63 -18.24 -5.65 25.57
N GLU A 64 -18.74 -4.41 25.52
CA GLU A 64 -18.16 -3.26 24.83
C GLU A 64 -17.42 -2.30 25.78
N THR A 65 -17.24 -2.67 27.05
CA THR A 65 -16.66 -1.79 28.10
C THR A 65 -15.13 -1.91 28.24
N GLU A 66 -14.47 -2.45 27.23
CA GLU A 66 -13.04 -2.77 27.29
C GLU A 66 -12.14 -1.53 27.46
N LEU A 67 -11.22 -1.60 28.42
CA LEU A 67 -10.18 -0.60 28.64
C LEU A 67 -8.90 -0.95 27.86
N TYR A 68 -9.00 -0.97 26.53
CA TYR A 68 -7.87 -1.24 25.64
C TYR A 68 -7.54 -0.01 24.78
N THR A 69 -6.28 0.41 24.81
CA THR A 69 -5.78 1.53 24.02
C THR A 69 -5.00 1.02 22.81
N VAL A 70 -5.39 1.47 21.62
CA VAL A 70 -4.81 1.05 20.33
C VAL A 70 -3.67 1.99 19.92
N GLY A 71 -2.56 1.41 19.45
CA GLY A 71 -1.41 2.15 18.92
C GLY A 71 -0.89 1.67 17.55
N ASN A 72 -1.48 0.63 16.97
CA ASN A 72 -1.07 0.08 15.66
C ASN A 72 -2.23 -0.67 14.97
N GLU A 73 -1.97 -1.13 13.74
CA GLU A 73 -2.92 -1.87 12.90
C GLU A 73 -3.33 -3.22 13.50
N LEU A 74 -2.40 -3.94 14.15
CA LEU A 74 -2.70 -5.20 14.83
C LEU A 74 -3.71 -5.02 15.97
N GLY A 75 -3.50 -4.02 16.82
CA GLY A 75 -4.42 -3.68 17.90
C GLY A 75 -5.79 -3.25 17.38
N LEU A 76 -5.81 -2.50 16.27
CA LEU A 76 -7.04 -2.07 15.59
C LEU A 76 -7.83 -3.27 15.06
N THR A 77 -7.14 -4.19 14.38
CA THR A 77 -7.71 -5.42 13.83
C THR A 77 -8.36 -6.26 14.93
N GLY A 78 -7.67 -6.46 16.05
CA GLY A 78 -8.23 -7.17 17.20
C GLY A 78 -9.52 -6.52 17.74
N ARG A 79 -9.60 -5.17 17.77
CA ARG A 79 -10.83 -4.48 18.17
C ARG A 79 -11.92 -4.58 17.12
N PHE A 80 -11.59 -4.52 15.83
CA PHE A 80 -12.56 -4.71 14.76
C PHE A 80 -13.19 -6.11 14.84
N VAL A 81 -12.36 -7.14 15.06
CA VAL A 81 -12.85 -8.50 15.25
C VAL A 81 -13.78 -8.59 16.46
N ARG A 82 -13.34 -8.13 17.64
CA ARG A 82 -14.16 -8.17 18.86
C ARG A 82 -15.47 -7.37 18.76
N ASN A 83 -15.42 -6.17 18.18
CA ASN A 83 -16.53 -5.23 18.25
C ASN A 83 -17.44 -5.30 17.02
N VAL A 84 -17.03 -5.95 15.94
CA VAL A 84 -17.81 -6.02 14.70
C VAL A 84 -17.99 -7.46 14.25
N CYS A 85 -16.90 -8.19 14.00
CA CYS A 85 -16.95 -9.56 13.48
C CYS A 85 -17.61 -10.55 14.45
N ASP A 86 -17.21 -10.54 15.72
CA ASP A 86 -17.72 -11.44 16.75
C ASP A 86 -19.23 -11.28 16.96
N PRO A 87 -19.77 -10.05 17.14
CA PRO A 87 -21.20 -9.84 17.19
C PRO A 87 -21.94 -10.33 15.96
N VAL A 88 -21.38 -10.09 14.77
CA VAL A 88 -22.00 -10.50 13.51
C VAL A 88 -22.04 -12.00 13.39
N ILE A 89 -20.93 -12.71 13.63
CA ILE A 89 -20.91 -14.17 13.44
C ILE A 89 -21.76 -14.90 14.46
N LYS A 90 -21.83 -14.42 15.70
CA LYS A 90 -22.75 -14.95 16.73
C LYS A 90 -24.22 -14.80 16.31
N ALA A 91 -24.59 -13.65 15.76
CA ALA A 91 -25.95 -13.42 15.26
C ALA A 91 -26.29 -14.26 14.02
N LEU A 92 -25.28 -14.66 13.24
CA LEU A 92 -25.46 -15.45 12.03
C LEU A 92 -25.32 -16.96 12.26
N GLU A 93 -24.80 -17.42 13.40
CA GLU A 93 -24.44 -18.83 13.64
C GLU A 93 -25.60 -19.82 13.37
N LEU A 94 -26.83 -19.44 13.71
CA LEU A 94 -28.01 -20.26 13.53
C LEU A 94 -28.70 -20.09 12.16
N VAL A 95 -28.17 -19.21 11.30
CA VAL A 95 -28.69 -19.04 9.94
C VAL A 95 -28.20 -20.20 9.06
N PRO A 96 -29.06 -20.80 8.21
CA PRO A 96 -28.64 -21.87 7.31
C PRO A 96 -27.41 -21.49 6.48
N GLY A 97 -26.42 -22.38 6.43
CA GLY A 97 -25.15 -22.17 5.71
C GLY A 97 -24.06 -21.43 6.50
N MET A 98 -24.37 -20.92 7.71
CA MET A 98 -23.40 -20.16 8.52
C MET A 98 -22.75 -20.98 9.66
N ALA A 99 -23.29 -22.15 9.99
CA ALA A 99 -22.88 -22.93 11.18
C ALA A 99 -21.37 -23.22 11.28
N SER A 100 -20.69 -23.41 10.14
CA SER A 100 -19.24 -23.69 10.06
C SER A 100 -18.41 -22.51 9.56
N THR A 101 -19.04 -21.37 9.30
CA THR A 101 -18.37 -20.17 8.81
C THR A 101 -17.87 -19.34 10.00
N ARG A 102 -16.63 -18.87 9.97
CA ARG A 102 -16.06 -18.03 11.03
C ARG A 102 -15.27 -16.87 10.44
N PHE A 103 -15.18 -15.78 11.20
CA PHE A 103 -14.09 -14.83 11.01
C PHE A 103 -12.83 -15.42 11.62
N ALA A 104 -11.71 -15.35 10.91
CA ALA A 104 -10.43 -15.88 11.35
C ALA A 104 -9.26 -15.18 10.67
N ASP A 105 -8.07 -15.36 11.25
CA ASP A 105 -6.81 -15.08 10.56
C ASP A 105 -6.70 -15.96 9.32
N PHE A 106 -6.08 -15.45 8.26
CA PHE A 106 -5.95 -16.18 7.00
C PHE A 106 -5.30 -17.56 7.16
N GLN A 107 -4.30 -17.66 8.05
CA GLN A 107 -3.54 -18.87 8.35
C GLN A 107 -4.39 -19.98 8.98
N ALA A 108 -5.55 -19.64 9.55
CA ALA A 108 -6.49 -20.63 10.09
C ALA A 108 -7.38 -21.25 9.01
N ILE A 109 -7.45 -20.63 7.82
CA ILE A 109 -8.32 -21.07 6.70
C ILE A 109 -7.49 -21.59 5.52
N SER A 110 -6.31 -21.02 5.30
CA SER A 110 -5.47 -21.25 4.14
C SER A 110 -3.98 -21.19 4.49
N THR A 111 -3.12 -21.74 3.63
CA THR A 111 -1.67 -21.59 3.75
C THR A 111 -1.26 -20.17 3.34
N ALA A 112 -0.44 -19.52 4.15
CA ALA A 112 0.08 -18.18 3.87
C ALA A 112 0.74 -18.12 2.48
N GLN A 113 0.19 -17.29 1.59
CA GLN A 113 0.83 -16.86 0.36
C GLN A 113 1.51 -15.50 0.57
N MET A 114 2.07 -14.91 -0.49
CA MET A 114 2.75 -13.61 -0.46
C MET A 114 1.87 -12.46 0.07
N THR A 115 0.54 -12.55 -0.10
CA THR A 115 -0.41 -11.54 0.35
C THR A 115 -1.39 -12.14 1.35
N VAL A 116 -1.40 -11.60 2.56
CA VAL A 116 -2.22 -12.09 3.68
C VAL A 116 -3.26 -11.02 4.04
N PRO A 117 -4.57 -11.33 4.00
CA PRO A 117 -5.60 -10.44 4.53
C PRO A 117 -5.53 -10.33 6.06
N ASP A 118 -5.89 -9.15 6.60
CA ASP A 118 -5.93 -8.92 8.05
C ASP A 118 -7.05 -9.72 8.73
N VAL A 119 -8.19 -9.86 8.06
CA VAL A 119 -9.35 -10.63 8.54
C VAL A 119 -9.95 -11.41 7.38
N CYS A 120 -10.30 -12.67 7.60
CA CYS A 120 -11.05 -13.46 6.62
C CYS A 120 -12.38 -13.93 7.21
N LEU A 121 -13.42 -14.02 6.40
CA LEU A 121 -14.58 -14.87 6.67
C LEU A 121 -14.45 -16.12 5.80
N GLY A 122 -14.63 -17.31 6.36
CA GLY A 122 -14.60 -18.53 5.58
C GLY A 122 -14.97 -19.78 6.36
N LEU A 123 -14.89 -20.92 5.70
CA LEU A 123 -15.04 -22.22 6.34
C LEU A 123 -13.77 -22.58 7.10
N VAL A 124 -13.90 -22.82 8.41
CA VAL A 124 -12.84 -23.46 9.18
C VAL A 124 -12.95 -24.96 8.95
N ALA A 125 -12.35 -25.42 7.84
CA ALA A 125 -12.31 -26.82 7.45
C ALA A 125 -11.04 -27.49 7.97
N THR A 126 -11.00 -28.83 7.93
CA THR A 126 -9.81 -29.61 8.30
C THR A 126 -8.65 -29.46 7.32
N GLY A 127 -8.91 -28.98 6.10
CA GLY A 127 -7.90 -28.67 5.09
C GLY A 127 -7.74 -27.16 4.88
N LEU A 128 -6.48 -26.70 4.83
CA LEU A 128 -6.14 -25.32 4.52
C LEU A 128 -6.18 -25.09 3.01
N ASP A 129 -7.12 -24.26 2.54
CA ASP A 129 -7.33 -23.98 1.12
C ASP A 129 -7.84 -22.53 0.93
N PRO A 130 -7.22 -21.70 0.06
CA PRO A 130 -7.74 -20.38 -0.29
C PRO A 130 -9.21 -20.39 -0.75
N HIS A 131 -9.69 -21.50 -1.32
CA HIS A 131 -11.09 -21.65 -1.73
C HIS A 131 -12.07 -21.65 -0.54
N ASN A 132 -11.60 -21.88 0.70
CA ASN A 132 -12.43 -21.79 1.90
C ASN A 132 -12.72 -20.36 2.34
N VAL A 133 -12.03 -19.35 1.78
CA VAL A 133 -12.22 -17.93 2.10
C VAL A 133 -13.38 -17.34 1.29
N TYR A 134 -14.35 -16.72 1.95
CA TYR A 134 -15.52 -16.10 1.32
C TYR A 134 -15.44 -14.58 1.27
N VAL A 135 -14.82 -13.98 2.28
CA VAL A 135 -14.60 -12.53 2.37
C VAL A 135 -13.19 -12.29 2.86
N VAL A 136 -12.53 -11.30 2.28
CA VAL A 136 -11.26 -10.74 2.79
C VAL A 136 -11.48 -9.33 3.33
N GLY A 137 -10.84 -9.01 4.44
CA GLY A 137 -10.91 -7.73 5.13
C GLY A 137 -9.52 -7.12 5.27
N GLU A 138 -9.38 -5.87 4.84
CA GLU A 138 -8.16 -5.07 4.99
C GLU A 138 -8.41 -3.96 6.00
N MET A 139 -7.52 -3.83 6.97
CA MET A 139 -7.58 -2.82 8.02
C MET A 139 -6.54 -1.74 7.75
N LYS A 140 -6.92 -0.49 8.03
CA LYS A 140 -6.00 0.66 8.05
C LYS A 140 -6.23 1.46 9.32
N THR A 141 -5.21 2.14 9.80
CA THR A 141 -5.41 2.95 11.00
C THR A 141 -6.07 4.29 10.67
N PRO A 142 -7.08 4.75 11.45
CA PRO A 142 -7.83 5.97 11.16
C PRO A 142 -7.00 7.25 11.31
N TRP A 143 -5.86 7.18 12.01
CA TRP A 143 -4.92 8.28 12.13
C TRP A 143 -3.93 8.34 10.95
N THR A 144 -3.75 7.28 10.17
CA THR A 144 -2.95 7.29 8.94
C THR A 144 -3.79 7.52 7.69
N ILE A 145 -5.04 7.02 7.67
CA ILE A 145 -5.97 7.12 6.54
C ILE A 145 -7.29 7.71 7.03
N ALA A 146 -7.67 8.87 6.50
CA ALA A 146 -8.93 9.51 6.89
C ALA A 146 -10.12 8.80 6.23
N GLY A 147 -11.28 8.76 6.89
CA GLY A 147 -12.48 8.14 6.30
C GLY A 147 -12.94 8.82 4.99
N THR A 148 -12.60 10.09 4.78
CA THR A 148 -12.83 10.79 3.51
C THR A 148 -11.97 10.26 2.37
N ASP A 149 -10.82 9.66 2.67
CA ASP A 149 -9.93 9.06 1.67
C ASP A 149 -10.54 7.77 1.07
N LEU A 150 -11.53 7.18 1.75
CA LEU A 150 -12.23 5.97 1.27
C LEU A 150 -13.36 6.26 0.26
N ASN A 151 -13.57 7.52 -0.12
CA ASN A 151 -14.69 7.90 -0.99
C ASN A 151 -14.27 7.93 -2.48
N ILE A 152 -14.93 7.08 -3.28
CA ILE A 152 -14.71 6.98 -4.73
C ILE A 152 -15.14 8.24 -5.52
N ASN A 153 -16.15 8.97 -5.05
CA ASN A 153 -16.75 10.10 -5.79
C ASN A 153 -16.04 11.45 -5.56
N ARG A 154 -14.87 11.44 -4.92
CA ARG A 154 -14.10 12.66 -4.66
C ARG A 154 -12.85 12.64 -5.53
N HIS A 155 -12.80 13.59 -6.47
CA HIS A 155 -11.75 13.69 -7.50
C HIS A 155 -10.32 13.73 -6.93
N GLU A 156 -10.12 14.29 -5.73
CA GLU A 156 -8.79 14.36 -5.08
C GLU A 156 -8.44 13.13 -4.24
N SER A 157 -9.43 12.37 -3.75
CA SER A 157 -9.20 11.16 -2.94
C SER A 157 -9.16 9.88 -3.75
N SER A 158 -9.66 9.90 -4.99
CA SER A 158 -9.69 8.75 -5.87
C SER A 158 -8.31 8.12 -6.05
N PHE A 159 -7.26 8.95 -6.15
CA PHE A 159 -5.86 8.50 -6.24
C PHE A 159 -5.29 7.88 -4.96
N ARG A 160 -5.80 8.28 -3.78
CA ARG A 160 -5.44 7.61 -2.52
C ARG A 160 -6.12 6.26 -2.38
N LEU A 161 -7.27 6.09 -3.01
CA LEU A 161 -8.06 4.87 -2.95
C LEU A 161 -7.43 3.74 -3.78
N GLU A 162 -6.75 4.08 -4.89
CA GLU A 162 -6.14 3.10 -5.79
C GLU A 162 -5.19 2.11 -5.12
N PRO A 163 -4.19 2.52 -4.31
CA PRO A 163 -3.32 1.57 -3.65
C PRO A 163 -4.02 0.82 -2.50
N LEU A 164 -4.93 1.49 -1.77
CA LEU A 164 -5.67 0.85 -0.67
C LEU A 164 -6.59 -0.28 -1.15
N ILE A 165 -7.36 -0.01 -2.21
CA ILE A 165 -8.23 -1.01 -2.83
C ILE A 165 -7.40 -1.99 -3.66
N GLY A 166 -6.29 -1.57 -4.26
CA GLY A 166 -5.37 -2.45 -4.96
C GLY A 166 -4.86 -3.59 -4.10
N GLN A 167 -4.44 -3.29 -2.86
CA GLN A 167 -4.05 -4.30 -1.88
C GLN A 167 -5.19 -5.28 -1.56
N LEU A 168 -6.39 -4.76 -1.25
CA LEU A 168 -7.57 -5.59 -1.00
C LEU A 168 -7.91 -6.47 -2.21
N VAL A 169 -7.81 -5.94 -3.43
CA VAL A 169 -8.09 -6.71 -4.65
C VAL A 169 -7.04 -7.79 -4.88
N ALA A 170 -5.76 -7.54 -4.59
CA ALA A 170 -4.73 -8.58 -4.66
C ALA A 170 -5.06 -9.76 -3.72
N GLN A 171 -5.55 -9.47 -2.52
CA GLN A 171 -6.04 -10.47 -1.57
C GLN A 171 -7.29 -11.21 -2.09
N MET A 172 -8.28 -10.47 -2.61
CA MET A 172 -9.48 -11.04 -3.20
C MET A 172 -9.13 -12.03 -4.32
N ARG A 173 -8.21 -11.65 -5.20
CA ARG A 173 -7.73 -12.50 -6.30
C ARG A 173 -7.02 -13.75 -5.81
N THR A 174 -6.15 -13.61 -4.81
CA THR A 174 -5.43 -14.73 -4.17
C THR A 174 -6.38 -15.78 -3.61
N CYS A 175 -7.55 -15.34 -3.12
CA CYS A 175 -8.56 -16.22 -2.51
C CYS A 175 -9.72 -16.58 -3.46
N GLU A 176 -9.68 -16.10 -4.70
CA GLU A 176 -10.82 -16.09 -5.63
C GLU A 176 -12.12 -15.51 -5.01
N ALA A 177 -11.98 -14.66 -4.00
CA ALA A 177 -13.09 -14.09 -3.26
C ALA A 177 -13.79 -13.02 -4.10
N ARG A 178 -15.11 -13.11 -4.20
CA ARG A 178 -15.93 -12.10 -4.86
C ARG A 178 -16.11 -10.84 -4.01
N PHE A 179 -16.00 -11.00 -2.69
CA PHE A 179 -16.36 -9.98 -1.72
C PHE A 179 -15.15 -9.64 -0.84
N GLY A 180 -15.00 -8.34 -0.56
CA GLY A 180 -14.01 -7.85 0.39
C GLY A 180 -14.46 -6.56 1.06
N PHE A 181 -13.74 -6.12 2.08
CA PHE A 181 -13.98 -4.81 2.69
C PHE A 181 -12.68 -4.17 3.16
N LEU A 182 -12.66 -2.83 3.13
CA LEU A 182 -11.58 -2.00 3.64
C LEU A 182 -12.14 -1.19 4.81
N SER A 183 -11.52 -1.27 5.98
CA SER A 183 -11.96 -0.54 7.16
C SER A 183 -10.85 0.26 7.80
N THR A 184 -11.17 1.48 8.23
CA THR A 184 -10.35 2.25 9.17
C THR A 184 -10.83 2.12 10.61
N TYR A 185 -11.72 1.16 10.89
CA TYR A 185 -12.60 1.08 12.06
C TYR A 185 -13.61 2.24 12.15
N SER A 186 -13.18 3.49 11.94
CA SER A 186 -14.05 4.67 11.91
C SER A 186 -14.99 4.69 10.70
N SER A 187 -14.55 4.13 9.58
CA SER A 187 -15.34 4.00 8.35
C SER A 187 -15.00 2.72 7.62
N THR A 188 -16.00 2.07 7.01
CA THR A 188 -15.82 0.82 6.24
C THR A 188 -16.41 0.97 4.84
N VAL A 189 -15.67 0.52 3.83
CA VAL A 189 -16.15 0.37 2.44
C VAL A 189 -16.21 -1.10 2.10
N PHE A 190 -17.35 -1.52 1.55
CA PHE A 190 -17.56 -2.87 1.05
C PHE A 190 -17.28 -2.93 -0.44
N VAL A 191 -16.66 -4.01 -0.88
CA VAL A 191 -16.20 -4.20 -2.25
C VAL A 191 -16.77 -5.50 -2.81
N LYS A 192 -17.36 -5.43 -4.00
CA LYS A 192 -17.79 -6.59 -4.78
C LYS A 192 -17.07 -6.59 -6.11
N ARG A 193 -16.50 -7.73 -6.49
CA ARG A 193 -15.99 -7.97 -7.83
C ARG A 193 -17.13 -8.38 -8.75
N GLU A 194 -17.42 -7.57 -9.77
CA GLU A 194 -18.48 -7.81 -10.75
C GLU A 194 -17.93 -8.44 -12.03
N ALA A 195 -16.70 -8.05 -12.41
CA ALA A 195 -16.00 -8.59 -13.56
C ALA A 195 -14.48 -8.60 -13.32
N ASP A 196 -13.73 -9.14 -14.29
CA ASP A 196 -12.27 -9.17 -14.30
C ASP A 196 -11.67 -7.80 -13.97
N SER A 197 -12.22 -6.74 -14.56
CA SER A 197 -11.82 -5.33 -14.39
C SER A 197 -12.98 -4.45 -13.90
N SER A 198 -13.88 -4.96 -13.07
CA SER A 198 -14.99 -4.16 -12.52
C SER A 198 -15.21 -4.46 -11.03
N PHE A 199 -15.06 -3.42 -10.22
CA PHE A 199 -15.18 -3.48 -8.77
C PHE A 199 -16.20 -2.44 -8.29
N LEU A 200 -17.25 -2.91 -7.62
CA LEU A 200 -18.27 -2.07 -7.03
C LEU A 200 -17.92 -1.77 -5.57
N LEU A 201 -17.84 -0.49 -5.22
CA LEU A 201 -17.50 0.00 -3.89
C LEU A 201 -18.71 0.68 -3.25
N SER A 202 -19.07 0.30 -2.02
CA SER A 202 -20.09 1.03 -1.27
C SER A 202 -19.63 2.44 -0.93
N SER A 203 -20.57 3.34 -0.62
CA SER A 203 -20.23 4.55 0.14
C SER A 203 -19.62 4.16 1.49
N PRO A 204 -18.69 4.97 2.06
CA PRO A 204 -18.15 4.71 3.39
C PRO A 204 -19.25 4.67 4.45
N ILE A 205 -19.29 3.60 5.24
CA ILE A 205 -20.19 3.40 6.38
C ILE A 205 -19.47 3.80 7.65
N TRP A 206 -19.98 4.81 8.35
CA TRP A 206 -19.36 5.33 9.57
C TRP A 206 -19.69 4.47 10.79
N CYS A 207 -18.74 4.35 11.72
CA CYS A 207 -18.87 3.52 12.92
C CYS A 207 -20.06 3.91 13.82
N GLY A 208 -20.49 5.17 13.78
CA GLY A 208 -21.62 5.71 14.53
C GLY A 208 -22.99 5.56 13.85
N THR A 209 -23.05 5.06 12.61
CA THR A 209 -24.34 4.86 11.92
C THR A 209 -25.11 3.71 12.57
N THR A 210 -26.42 3.88 12.73
CA THR A 210 -27.32 2.88 13.37
C THR A 210 -28.51 2.47 12.50
N GLN A 211 -28.69 3.08 11.31
CA GLN A 211 -29.86 2.84 10.45
C GLN A 211 -29.49 2.84 8.96
N PRO A 212 -29.04 1.70 8.40
CA PRO A 212 -28.59 0.49 9.11
C PRO A 212 -27.17 0.69 9.68
N SER A 213 -26.88 0.00 10.78
CA SER A 213 -25.56 -0.01 11.41
C SER A 213 -24.51 -0.77 10.59
N LEU A 214 -23.23 -0.57 10.92
CA LEU A 214 -22.12 -1.31 10.30
C LEU A 214 -22.27 -2.82 10.50
N ARG A 215 -22.70 -3.27 11.68
CA ARG A 215 -22.87 -4.71 11.96
C ARG A 215 -24.04 -5.30 11.19
N GLU A 216 -25.16 -4.59 11.06
CA GLU A 216 -26.28 -5.04 10.21
C GLU A 216 -25.84 -5.16 8.75
N LEU A 217 -25.12 -4.16 8.23
CA LEU A 217 -24.62 -4.19 6.85
C LEU A 217 -23.59 -5.29 6.64
N LEU A 218 -22.67 -5.50 7.59
CA LEU A 218 -21.70 -6.60 7.52
C LEU A 218 -22.40 -7.96 7.60
N ALA A 219 -23.43 -8.11 8.43
CA ALA A 219 -24.19 -9.36 8.53
C ALA A 219 -24.89 -9.71 7.20
N GLY A 220 -25.58 -8.74 6.60
CA GLY A 220 -26.16 -8.89 5.26
C GLY A 220 -25.11 -9.21 4.19
N PHE A 221 -23.96 -8.53 4.24
CA PHE A 221 -22.83 -8.77 3.34
C PHE A 221 -22.25 -10.18 3.47
N CYS A 222 -22.12 -10.71 4.69
CA CYS A 222 -21.67 -12.09 4.93
C CYS A 222 -22.62 -13.12 4.30
N LEU A 223 -23.93 -12.89 4.40
CA LEU A 223 -24.95 -13.77 3.81
C LEU A 223 -24.91 -13.73 2.27
N MET A 224 -24.69 -12.55 1.69
CA MET A 224 -24.44 -12.42 0.25
C MET A 224 -23.19 -13.19 -0.17
N ALA A 225 -22.11 -13.07 0.61
CA ALA A 225 -20.85 -13.76 0.32
C ALA A 225 -20.97 -15.28 0.43
N VAL A 226 -21.68 -15.81 1.42
CA VAL A 226 -21.90 -17.27 1.51
C VAL A 226 -22.74 -17.81 0.35
N SER A 227 -23.65 -17.00 -0.18
CA SER A 227 -24.49 -17.39 -1.32
C SER A 227 -23.71 -17.44 -2.65
N GLU A 228 -22.75 -16.54 -2.84
CA GLU A 228 -21.95 -16.47 -4.07
C GLU A 228 -20.48 -16.08 -3.80
N PRO A 229 -19.70 -16.94 -3.11
CA PRO A 229 -18.43 -16.54 -2.51
C PRO A 229 -17.33 -16.24 -3.51
N LYS A 230 -17.43 -16.80 -4.72
CA LYS A 230 -16.30 -16.91 -5.64
C LYS A 230 -16.44 -16.07 -6.90
N TYR A 231 -15.31 -15.61 -7.38
CA TYR A 231 -15.13 -15.03 -8.71
C TYR A 231 -13.85 -15.60 -9.32
N ILE A 232 -14.00 -16.36 -10.40
CA ILE A 232 -12.89 -16.96 -11.16
C ILE A 232 -12.57 -16.05 -12.33
N GLU A 233 -11.30 -15.65 -12.46
CA GLU A 233 -10.84 -14.77 -13.53
C GLU A 233 -10.88 -15.47 -14.89
N SER A 234 -11.07 -14.71 -15.98
CA SER A 234 -10.87 -15.26 -17.32
C SER A 234 -9.42 -15.73 -17.50
N GLN A 235 -9.21 -16.83 -18.25
CA GLN A 235 -7.87 -17.32 -18.59
C GLN A 235 -7.03 -16.29 -19.37
N THR A 236 -7.68 -15.34 -20.05
CA THR A 236 -7.02 -14.27 -20.82
C THR A 236 -6.74 -13.03 -19.96
N PHE A 237 -7.25 -12.98 -18.74
CA PHE A 237 -7.08 -11.85 -17.85
C PHE A 237 -5.62 -11.71 -17.41
N GLN A 238 -5.16 -10.48 -17.32
CA GLN A 238 -3.81 -10.16 -16.84
C GLN A 238 -3.94 -9.16 -15.71
N ALA A 239 -3.55 -9.57 -14.50
CA ALA A 239 -3.60 -8.77 -13.27
C ALA A 239 -3.05 -7.34 -13.44
N ARG A 240 -1.94 -7.21 -14.20
CA ARG A 240 -1.30 -5.93 -14.48
C ARG A 240 -2.22 -4.90 -15.12
N ASN A 241 -3.25 -5.35 -15.84
CA ASN A 241 -4.22 -4.47 -16.47
C ASN A 241 -5.03 -3.68 -15.42
N LEU A 242 -5.19 -4.20 -14.20
CA LEU A 242 -5.89 -3.50 -13.12
C LEU A 242 -5.18 -2.23 -12.67
N ARG A 243 -3.87 -2.12 -12.90
CA ARG A 243 -3.10 -0.92 -12.53
C ARG A 243 -3.41 0.28 -13.42
N GLY A 244 -4.17 0.07 -14.51
CA GLY A 244 -4.47 1.08 -15.52
C GLY A 244 -3.55 0.96 -16.73
N PRO A 245 -3.26 2.06 -17.44
CA PRO A 245 -2.27 2.07 -18.51
C PRO A 245 -0.95 1.45 -18.03
N PRO A 246 -0.27 0.64 -18.85
CA PRO A 246 0.95 -0.02 -18.43
C PRO A 246 1.99 1.02 -17.97
N PRO A 247 2.79 0.72 -16.93
CA PRO A 247 3.88 1.59 -16.54
C PRO A 247 4.79 1.85 -17.73
N LEU A 248 5.28 3.08 -17.89
CA LEU A 248 6.26 3.37 -18.92
C LEU A 248 7.48 2.51 -18.65
N ARG A 249 7.83 1.71 -19.65
CA ARG A 249 9.08 0.98 -19.65
C ARG A 249 10.14 1.95 -20.10
N VAL A 250 11.26 1.97 -19.38
CA VAL A 250 12.48 2.53 -19.94
C VAL A 250 12.69 1.82 -21.28
N SER A 251 12.86 2.58 -22.36
CA SER A 251 13.11 2.00 -23.68
C SER A 251 14.23 0.98 -23.57
N GLY A 252 14.02 -0.24 -24.08
CA GLY A 252 15.08 -1.26 -24.20
C GLY A 252 16.23 -0.82 -25.11
N ARG A 253 16.13 0.35 -25.76
CA ARG A 253 17.31 1.08 -26.23
C ARG A 253 18.12 1.44 -25.00
N GLN A 254 19.08 0.58 -24.69
CA GLN A 254 20.27 0.88 -23.91
C GLN A 254 20.73 2.26 -24.36
N HIS A 255 20.37 3.30 -23.61
CA HIS A 255 21.05 4.57 -23.77
C HIS A 255 22.48 4.26 -23.45
N ASP A 256 23.35 4.48 -24.43
CA ASP A 256 24.79 4.41 -24.32
C ASP A 256 25.16 5.16 -23.03
N THR A 257 25.40 4.42 -21.95
CA THR A 257 25.69 4.96 -20.61
C THR A 257 27.03 5.70 -20.60
N SER A 258 27.74 5.70 -21.74
CA SER A 258 28.94 6.48 -22.00
C SER A 258 28.81 7.97 -21.68
N ALA A 259 27.61 8.56 -21.72
CA ALA A 259 27.42 9.98 -21.45
C ALA A 259 27.40 10.38 -19.95
N TYR A 260 27.16 9.44 -19.03
CA TYR A 260 27.08 9.74 -17.58
C TYR A 260 28.17 9.06 -16.72
N HIS A 261 28.99 8.21 -17.33
CA HIS A 261 30.25 7.79 -16.74
C HIS A 261 31.15 9.02 -16.58
N SER A 262 31.36 9.47 -15.34
CA SER A 262 32.61 10.18 -15.05
C SER A 262 33.74 9.22 -15.43
N GLU A 263 34.62 9.65 -16.33
CA GLU A 263 35.83 8.91 -16.76
C GLU A 263 36.67 8.39 -15.57
N SER A 264 36.45 8.88 -14.35
CA SER A 264 37.16 8.44 -13.15
C SER A 264 36.72 7.11 -12.53
N ILE A 265 35.55 6.55 -12.87
CA ILE A 265 35.08 5.28 -12.26
C ILE A 265 35.50 4.05 -13.11
N ALA A 266 35.79 4.24 -14.39
CA ALA A 266 35.98 3.16 -15.36
C ALA A 266 37.33 2.41 -15.27
N ASN A 267 38.29 2.86 -14.45
CA ASN A 267 39.68 2.39 -14.52
C ASN A 267 40.16 1.58 -13.31
N GLN A 268 39.27 1.10 -12.43
CA GLN A 268 39.65 0.15 -11.38
C GLN A 268 38.91 -1.16 -11.56
N GLU A 269 39.67 -2.22 -11.87
CA GLU A 269 39.17 -3.59 -11.81
C GLU A 269 38.76 -3.91 -10.36
N GLU A 270 37.46 -4.00 -10.10
CA GLU A 270 36.99 -4.48 -8.80
C GLU A 270 37.26 -5.98 -8.68
N THR A 271 37.92 -6.38 -7.60
CA THR A 271 38.09 -7.79 -7.29
C THR A 271 36.74 -8.40 -6.94
N ILE A 272 36.37 -9.48 -7.62
CA ILE A 272 35.16 -10.25 -7.30
C ILE A 272 35.39 -11.03 -6.01
N THR A 273 34.48 -10.91 -5.06
CA THR A 273 34.47 -11.56 -3.75
C THR A 273 33.15 -12.30 -3.53
N SER A 274 33.03 -13.04 -2.42
CA SER A 274 31.76 -13.64 -2.01
C SER A 274 30.66 -12.63 -1.66
N ASN A 275 31.01 -11.34 -1.60
CA ASN A 275 30.07 -10.25 -1.32
C ASN A 275 29.76 -9.42 -2.59
N SER A 276 30.24 -9.84 -3.76
CA SER A 276 29.99 -9.13 -5.00
C SER A 276 28.62 -9.47 -5.58
N VAL A 277 28.00 -8.46 -6.20
CA VAL A 277 26.90 -8.61 -7.14
C VAL A 277 27.42 -8.23 -8.51
N VAL A 278 27.44 -9.20 -9.42
CA VAL A 278 27.83 -9.01 -10.83
C VAL A 278 26.56 -8.92 -11.65
N PHE A 279 26.44 -7.86 -12.46
CA PHE A 279 25.23 -7.60 -13.24
C PHE A 279 25.54 -7.07 -14.64
N ASN A 280 24.64 -7.32 -15.57
CA ASN A 280 24.74 -6.84 -16.93
C ASN A 280 24.16 -5.42 -17.04
N ALA A 281 25.04 -4.43 -17.12
CA ALA A 281 24.68 -3.01 -17.27
C ALA A 281 24.47 -2.59 -18.75
N GLY A 282 24.45 -3.53 -19.69
CA GLY A 282 24.34 -3.29 -21.12
C GLY A 282 25.65 -2.95 -21.85
N GLY A 283 26.77 -2.93 -21.13
CA GLY A 283 28.11 -2.81 -21.72
C GLY A 283 28.71 -4.14 -22.17
N ALA A 284 29.89 -4.09 -22.79
CA ALA A 284 30.62 -5.29 -23.22
C ALA A 284 31.11 -6.15 -22.03
N THR A 285 31.32 -5.54 -20.87
CA THR A 285 31.72 -6.19 -19.63
C THR A 285 30.65 -6.02 -18.55
N PRO A 286 30.35 -7.06 -17.76
CA PRO A 286 29.49 -6.93 -16.58
C PRO A 286 30.06 -5.95 -15.57
N ALA A 287 29.18 -5.23 -14.89
CA ALA A 287 29.54 -4.38 -13.76
C ALA A 287 29.63 -5.23 -12.49
N VAL A 288 30.55 -4.84 -11.59
CA VAL A 288 30.74 -5.47 -10.29
C VAL A 288 30.48 -4.42 -9.21
N VAL A 289 29.71 -4.80 -8.19
CA VAL A 289 29.47 -4.00 -6.99
C VAL A 289 29.75 -4.88 -5.78
N ASN A 290 30.55 -4.40 -4.84
CA ASN A 290 30.91 -5.13 -3.63
C ASN A 290 30.06 -4.68 -2.44
N CYS A 291 29.20 -5.56 -1.93
CA CYS A 291 28.33 -5.27 -0.79
C CYS A 291 29.14 -5.16 0.51
N VAL A 292 28.92 -4.08 1.25
CA VAL A 292 29.58 -3.80 2.54
C VAL A 292 28.64 -4.08 3.70
N ARG A 293 27.40 -3.59 3.63
CA ARG A 293 26.43 -3.70 4.73
C ARG A 293 25.00 -3.70 4.23
N LEU A 294 24.18 -4.64 4.69
CA LEU A 294 22.74 -4.65 4.46
C LEU A 294 22.09 -3.48 5.22
N LEU A 295 21.27 -2.69 4.52
CA LEU A 295 20.54 -1.54 5.08
C LEU A 295 19.05 -1.81 5.27
N SER A 296 18.44 -2.64 4.43
CA SER A 296 17.04 -3.03 4.56
C SER A 296 16.85 -4.08 5.67
N GLU A 297 15.63 -4.17 6.22
CA GLU A 297 15.29 -5.24 7.15
C GLU A 297 15.31 -6.62 6.44
N PRO A 298 15.67 -7.72 7.10
CA PRO A 298 15.84 -9.04 6.47
C PRO A 298 14.54 -9.72 6.00
N THR A 299 13.43 -9.02 5.88
CA THR A 299 12.09 -9.64 5.95
C THR A 299 11.59 -10.26 4.65
N ALA A 300 12.33 -10.17 3.54
CA ALA A 300 12.09 -11.00 2.36
C ALA A 300 13.35 -11.09 1.49
N GLN A 301 13.82 -12.29 1.16
CA GLN A 301 14.95 -12.53 0.24
C GLN A 301 14.73 -12.02 -1.19
N ASN A 302 13.62 -11.33 -1.44
CA ASN A 302 13.17 -10.91 -2.76
C ASN A 302 13.35 -9.41 -3.01
N LYS A 303 13.75 -8.63 -2.01
CA LYS A 303 14.20 -7.23 -2.17
C LYS A 303 15.26 -6.93 -1.13
N ALA A 304 16.30 -6.19 -1.50
CA ALA A 304 17.35 -5.81 -0.56
C ALA A 304 17.99 -4.47 -0.92
N THR A 305 18.37 -3.70 0.09
CA THR A 305 19.15 -2.47 -0.10
C THR A 305 20.46 -2.59 0.66
N TRP A 306 21.58 -2.38 -0.02
CA TRP A 306 22.93 -2.49 0.53
C TRP A 306 23.68 -1.17 0.42
N LEU A 307 24.50 -0.89 1.43
CA LEU A 307 25.67 -0.04 1.27
C LEU A 307 26.74 -0.88 0.58
N ALA A 308 27.32 -0.35 -0.49
CA ALA A 308 28.27 -1.09 -1.32
C ALA A 308 29.38 -0.16 -1.85
N THR A 309 30.35 -0.74 -2.54
CA THR A 309 31.38 -0.01 -3.29
C THR A 309 31.34 -0.36 -4.77
N MET A 310 31.59 0.63 -5.63
CA MET A 310 31.72 0.49 -7.08
C MET A 310 32.79 1.47 -7.60
N GLY A 311 33.85 0.94 -8.22
CA GLY A 311 35.00 1.72 -8.71
C GLY A 311 35.62 2.59 -7.61
N GLY A 312 35.80 2.03 -6.42
CA GLY A 312 36.38 2.71 -5.26
C GLY A 312 35.45 3.75 -4.59
N SER A 313 34.25 3.97 -5.12
CA SER A 313 33.26 4.90 -4.56
C SER A 313 32.19 4.17 -3.76
N THR A 314 31.73 4.78 -2.66
CA THR A 314 30.60 4.27 -1.88
C THR A 314 29.27 4.53 -2.61
N VAL A 315 28.46 3.50 -2.76
CA VAL A 315 27.18 3.53 -3.48
C VAL A 315 26.07 2.85 -2.67
N ILE A 316 24.83 3.05 -3.10
CA ILE A 316 23.66 2.29 -2.66
C ILE A 316 23.28 1.32 -3.77
N LEU A 317 23.19 0.03 -3.42
CA LEU A 317 22.71 -1.03 -4.31
C LEU A 317 21.32 -1.44 -3.85
N LYS A 318 20.30 -1.21 -4.68
CA LYS A 318 18.96 -1.79 -4.51
C LYS A 318 18.82 -3.01 -5.41
N CYS A 319 18.28 -4.10 -4.86
CA CYS A 319 18.05 -5.37 -5.56
C CYS A 319 16.57 -5.75 -5.48
N TRP A 320 16.04 -6.28 -6.59
CA TRP A 320 14.69 -6.83 -6.70
C TRP A 320 14.76 -8.23 -7.29
N GLY A 321 13.99 -9.15 -6.73
CA GLY A 321 13.82 -10.49 -7.29
C GLY A 321 13.07 -10.43 -8.63
N PRO A 322 13.16 -11.48 -9.46
CA PRO A 322 12.54 -11.50 -10.79
C PRO A 322 11.04 -11.16 -10.81
N GLN A 323 10.31 -11.53 -9.75
CA GLN A 323 8.88 -11.26 -9.60
C GLN A 323 8.54 -9.76 -9.40
N TYR A 324 9.53 -8.93 -9.08
CA TYR A 324 9.38 -7.50 -8.82
C TYR A 324 9.96 -6.62 -9.94
N ASN A 325 10.12 -7.17 -11.15
CA ASN A 325 10.62 -6.42 -12.31
C ASN A 325 9.82 -5.14 -12.57
N ASP A 326 8.49 -5.17 -12.41
CA ASP A 326 7.67 -3.97 -12.63
C ASP A 326 7.97 -2.85 -11.62
N LEU A 327 8.33 -3.18 -10.38
CA LEU A 327 8.74 -2.20 -9.36
C LEU A 327 10.11 -1.62 -9.67
N PHE A 328 11.04 -2.48 -10.09
CA PHE A 328 12.37 -2.06 -10.54
C PHE A 328 12.28 -1.10 -11.73
N GLU A 329 11.50 -1.44 -12.77
CA GLU A 329 11.33 -0.59 -13.95
C GLU A 329 10.64 0.73 -13.61
N ALA A 330 9.62 0.71 -12.73
CA ALA A 330 8.96 1.93 -12.28
C ALA A 330 9.94 2.90 -11.60
N GLU A 331 10.77 2.41 -10.66
CA GLU A 331 11.76 3.24 -10.00
C GLU A 331 12.88 3.71 -10.95
N ALA A 332 13.38 2.82 -11.81
CA ALA A 332 14.40 3.18 -12.80
C ALA A 332 13.91 4.27 -13.77
N GLU A 333 12.66 4.22 -14.19
CA GLU A 333 12.05 5.24 -15.07
C GLU A 333 11.98 6.62 -14.40
N VAL A 334 11.76 6.69 -13.07
CA VAL A 334 11.82 7.96 -12.34
C VAL A 334 13.19 8.61 -12.47
N TYR A 335 14.25 7.83 -12.23
CA TYR A 335 15.61 8.33 -12.35
C TYR A 335 15.95 8.70 -13.81
N ASN A 336 15.56 7.90 -14.80
CA ASN A 336 15.74 8.25 -16.21
C ASN A 336 15.16 9.64 -16.50
N ARG A 337 13.89 9.85 -16.17
CA ARG A 337 13.19 11.12 -16.45
C ARG A 337 13.80 12.33 -15.76
N ILE A 338 14.15 12.20 -14.48
CA ILE A 338 14.79 13.29 -13.72
C ILE A 338 16.15 13.65 -14.33
N TRP A 339 16.93 12.67 -14.81
CA TRP A 339 18.22 12.92 -15.44
C TRP A 339 18.12 13.38 -16.89
N ASP A 340 17.12 12.94 -17.65
CA ASP A 340 16.91 13.38 -19.02
C ASP A 340 16.38 14.82 -19.09
N GLN A 341 15.41 15.15 -18.23
CA GLN A 341 14.72 16.45 -18.29
C GLN A 341 15.36 17.51 -17.38
N GLN A 342 16.23 17.13 -16.45
CA GLN A 342 16.97 18.04 -15.57
C GLN A 342 16.08 19.10 -14.87
N PRO A 343 14.98 18.72 -14.20
CA PRO A 343 14.07 19.68 -13.59
C PRO A 343 14.73 20.46 -12.45
N THR A 344 14.22 21.68 -12.20
CA THR A 344 14.51 22.43 -10.98
C THR A 344 14.11 21.59 -9.76
N GLY A 345 15.05 21.32 -8.85
CA GLY A 345 14.85 20.41 -7.72
C GLY A 345 15.52 19.03 -7.89
N ARG A 346 16.21 18.76 -9.01
CA ARG A 346 16.99 17.52 -9.21
C ARG A 346 17.95 17.16 -8.06
N ARG A 347 18.46 18.17 -7.35
CA ARG A 347 19.35 17.98 -6.18
C ARG A 347 18.74 17.13 -5.06
N ASN A 348 17.41 17.00 -5.03
CA ASN A 348 16.67 16.24 -4.05
C ASN A 348 16.62 14.73 -4.35
N PHE A 349 17.28 14.28 -5.42
CA PHE A 349 17.34 12.88 -5.85
C PHE A 349 18.79 12.40 -5.83
N ALA A 350 19.01 11.14 -5.46
CA ALA A 350 20.34 10.52 -5.55
C ALA A 350 20.75 10.36 -7.02
N LYS A 351 22.04 10.59 -7.35
CA LYS A 351 22.51 10.36 -8.71
C LYS A 351 22.38 8.90 -9.11
N TRP A 352 21.72 8.67 -10.24
CA TRP A 352 21.68 7.36 -10.88
C TRP A 352 23.05 7.03 -11.48
N ILE A 353 23.59 5.85 -11.13
CA ILE A 353 24.91 5.38 -11.57
C ILE A 353 24.77 4.28 -12.62
N SER A 354 24.02 3.21 -12.33
CA SER A 354 23.87 2.06 -13.23
C SER A 354 22.63 1.24 -12.88
N ARG A 355 22.20 0.35 -13.77
CA ARG A 355 21.15 -0.64 -13.53
C ARG A 355 21.38 -1.87 -14.39
N GLY A 356 20.78 -3.00 -14.05
CA GLY A 356 20.86 -4.18 -14.90
C GLY A 356 20.34 -5.47 -14.27
N GLU A 357 20.47 -6.56 -15.03
CA GLU A 357 20.11 -7.90 -14.57
C GLU A 357 21.29 -8.57 -13.85
N ILE A 358 21.03 -9.21 -12.73
CA ILE A 358 22.03 -9.95 -11.96
C ILE A 358 22.46 -11.18 -12.77
N VAL A 359 23.78 -11.27 -13.01
CA VAL A 359 24.42 -12.40 -13.69
C VAL A 359 24.95 -13.39 -12.66
N CYS A 360 25.52 -12.90 -11.56
CA CYS A 360 26.11 -13.74 -10.53
C CYS A 360 26.14 -13.03 -9.16
N SER A 361 25.65 -13.69 -8.12
CA SER A 361 25.74 -13.24 -6.73
C SER A 361 25.38 -14.37 -5.79
N THR A 362 26.12 -14.51 -4.68
CA THR A 362 25.74 -15.39 -3.56
C THR A 362 24.83 -14.69 -2.54
N LEU A 363 24.75 -13.36 -2.58
CA LEU A 363 23.93 -12.56 -1.66
C LEU A 363 22.49 -12.38 -2.17
N PHE A 364 22.33 -12.29 -3.49
CA PHE A 364 21.04 -12.06 -4.16
C PHE A 364 21.06 -12.77 -5.52
N PRO A 365 20.69 -14.06 -5.59
CA PRO A 365 21.08 -14.93 -6.71
C PRO A 365 20.55 -14.55 -8.09
N SER A 366 19.40 -13.89 -8.18
CA SER A 366 18.77 -13.54 -9.44
C SER A 366 17.88 -12.31 -9.30
N GLY A 367 17.58 -11.66 -10.42
CA GLY A 367 16.73 -10.48 -10.46
C GLY A 367 17.47 -9.26 -11.01
N HIS A 368 17.15 -8.08 -10.51
CA HIS A 368 17.56 -6.80 -11.09
C HIS A 368 18.16 -5.89 -10.03
N VAL A 369 19.04 -4.98 -10.47
CA VAL A 369 19.70 -4.02 -9.60
C VAL A 369 19.62 -2.60 -10.11
N LEU A 370 19.59 -1.67 -9.17
CA LEU A 370 19.76 -0.24 -9.38
C LEU A 370 20.87 0.26 -8.47
N VAL A 371 21.88 0.92 -9.06
CA VAL A 371 23.01 1.50 -8.35
C VAL A 371 22.86 3.01 -8.32
N LEU A 372 22.88 3.57 -7.10
CA LEU A 372 22.66 4.98 -6.82
C LEU A 372 23.82 5.57 -6.02
N GLU A 373 24.03 6.87 -6.15
CA GLU A 373 24.91 7.64 -5.27
C GLU A 373 24.47 7.49 -3.81
N GLN A 374 25.44 7.25 -2.92
CA GLN A 374 25.18 7.30 -1.50
C GLN A 374 24.95 8.74 -1.04
N ARG A 375 23.78 8.99 -0.46
CA ARG A 375 23.40 10.29 0.09
C ARG A 375 23.47 10.24 1.61
N PRO A 376 24.04 11.26 2.28
CA PRO A 376 24.05 11.33 3.73
C PRO A 376 22.66 11.72 4.25
N GLY A 377 22.43 11.46 5.53
CA GLY A 377 21.23 11.87 6.25
C GLY A 377 20.61 10.75 7.07
N MET A 378 19.76 11.15 8.01
CA MET A 378 18.91 10.24 8.77
C MET A 378 17.52 10.22 8.18
N ARG A 379 16.80 9.09 8.32
CA ARG A 379 15.40 9.02 7.93
C ARG A 379 14.58 10.06 8.69
N LEU A 380 13.78 10.84 7.96
CA LEU A 380 13.08 11.98 8.51
C LEU A 380 12.08 11.57 9.59
N ASP A 381 11.43 10.41 9.45
CA ASP A 381 10.50 9.88 10.46
C ASP A 381 11.14 9.61 11.83
N ARG A 382 12.47 9.43 11.90
CA ARG A 382 13.20 9.21 13.15
C ARG A 382 13.62 10.49 13.85
N ILE A 383 13.68 11.61 13.14
CA ILE A 383 14.25 12.87 13.66
C ILE A 383 13.26 14.03 13.61
N TRP A 384 12.08 13.84 13.01
CA TRP A 384 11.09 14.89 12.78
C TRP A 384 10.69 15.63 14.06
N ASP A 385 10.51 14.89 15.16
CA ASP A 385 10.09 15.46 16.43
C ASP A 385 11.21 16.23 17.13
N ASP A 386 12.48 15.96 16.78
CA ASP A 386 13.68 16.64 17.28
C ASP A 386 14.10 17.86 16.42
N LEU A 387 13.41 18.11 15.29
CA LEU A 387 13.66 19.26 14.44
C LEU A 387 13.06 20.53 15.05
N SER A 388 13.81 21.63 15.00
CA SER A 388 13.28 22.97 15.28
C SER A 388 12.25 23.39 14.22
N ASP A 389 11.41 24.37 14.53
CA ASP A 389 10.41 24.87 13.58
C ASP A 389 11.04 25.40 12.28
N GLY A 390 12.20 26.05 12.37
CA GLY A 390 12.96 26.51 11.20
C GLY A 390 13.49 25.37 10.33
N GLU A 391 13.91 24.26 10.94
CA GLU A 391 14.32 23.05 10.21
C GLU A 391 13.12 22.35 9.57
N ARG A 392 11.99 22.23 10.28
CA ARG A 392 10.76 21.66 9.73
C ARG A 392 10.25 22.44 8.53
N ALA A 393 10.22 23.78 8.62
CA ALA A 393 9.83 24.65 7.52
C ALA A 393 10.77 24.48 6.31
N TYR A 394 12.08 24.36 6.55
CA TYR A 394 13.06 24.08 5.50
C TYR A 394 12.82 22.73 4.82
N VAL A 395 12.69 21.66 5.61
CA VAL A 395 12.41 20.31 5.11
C VAL A 395 11.13 20.27 4.29
N GLN A 396 10.06 20.90 4.77
CA GLN A 396 8.80 20.99 4.04
C GLN A 396 8.96 21.73 2.71
N SER A 397 9.67 22.86 2.70
CA SER A 397 9.94 23.61 1.48
C SER A 397 10.76 22.80 0.48
N ASP A 398 11.77 22.05 0.94
CA ASP A 398 12.65 21.30 0.04
C ASP A 398 12.00 19.99 -0.45
N CYS A 399 11.16 19.34 0.37
CA CYS A 399 10.27 18.27 -0.10
C CYS A 399 9.33 18.77 -1.21
N LEU A 400 8.73 19.94 -1.03
CA LEU A 400 7.85 20.55 -2.04
C LEU A 400 8.61 20.79 -3.35
N ASN A 401 9.87 21.25 -3.30
CA ASN A 401 10.73 21.39 -4.48
C ASN A 401 10.96 20.03 -5.18
N GLY A 402 11.25 18.97 -4.43
CA GLY A 402 11.39 17.63 -4.98
C GLY A 402 10.10 17.12 -5.64
N ILE A 403 8.94 17.36 -5.02
CA ILE A 403 7.63 16.99 -5.60
C ILE A 403 7.34 17.81 -6.86
N HIS A 404 7.69 19.10 -6.91
CA HIS A 404 7.61 19.89 -8.13
C HIS A 404 8.48 19.33 -9.25
N ALA A 405 9.69 18.84 -8.93
CA ALA A 405 10.56 18.19 -9.91
C ALA A 405 9.92 16.90 -10.48
N LEU A 406 9.29 16.08 -9.63
CA LEU A 406 8.54 14.90 -10.07
C LEU A 406 7.37 15.28 -10.96
N ARG A 407 6.60 16.31 -10.59
CA ARG A 407 5.50 16.81 -11.42
C ARG A 407 5.96 17.31 -12.77
N HIS A 408 7.09 18.01 -12.82
CA HIS A 408 7.66 18.50 -14.07
C HIS A 408 7.91 17.36 -15.06
N VAL A 409 8.34 16.19 -14.56
CA VAL A 409 8.61 15.01 -15.39
C VAL A 409 7.40 14.08 -15.55
N GLY A 410 6.21 14.53 -15.14
CA GLY A 410 4.95 13.82 -15.29
C GLY A 410 4.74 12.69 -14.28
N LEU A 411 5.33 12.78 -13.08
CA LEU A 411 5.25 11.74 -12.06
C LEU A 411 4.59 12.24 -10.76
N ARG A 412 4.03 11.27 -10.01
CA ARG A 412 3.58 11.42 -8.62
C ARG A 412 4.07 10.28 -7.74
N LEU A 413 4.04 10.50 -6.42
CA LEU A 413 4.32 9.46 -5.44
C LEU A 413 3.05 9.02 -4.72
N ASP A 414 2.85 7.71 -4.66
CA ASP A 414 1.73 7.13 -3.92
C ASP A 414 2.13 6.78 -2.46
N ASP A 415 3.43 6.63 -2.18
CA ASP A 415 3.99 6.52 -0.83
C ASP A 415 5.02 7.62 -0.47
N PRO A 416 4.61 8.89 -0.33
CA PRO A 416 5.48 10.01 0.03
C PRO A 416 5.72 10.10 1.55
N GLY A 417 5.83 8.98 2.28
CA GLY A 417 6.00 9.00 3.72
C GLY A 417 7.34 9.60 4.18
N LYS A 418 7.41 10.11 5.42
CA LYS A 418 8.67 10.64 6.00
C LYS A 418 9.78 9.57 6.06
N HIS A 419 9.41 8.30 6.05
CA HIS A 419 10.36 7.19 6.02
C HIS A 419 11.13 7.09 4.69
N ASN A 420 10.60 7.67 3.61
CA ASN A 420 11.20 7.75 2.28
C ASN A 420 11.95 9.07 2.05
N VAL A 421 12.35 9.76 3.12
CA VAL A 421 13.11 11.01 3.08
C VAL A 421 14.33 10.91 3.97
N LEU A 422 15.51 11.21 3.44
CA LEU A 422 16.72 11.45 4.22
C LEU A 422 16.94 12.94 4.41
N PHE A 423 17.30 13.33 5.63
CA PHE A 423 17.71 14.69 5.93
C PHE A 423 19.04 14.69 6.68
N ASP A 424 20.02 15.38 6.10
CA ASP A 424 21.31 15.70 6.72
C ASP A 424 21.22 17.12 7.30
N ARG A 425 21.18 17.22 8.64
CA ARG A 425 21.04 18.50 9.35
C ARG A 425 22.25 19.41 9.13
N ASP A 426 23.45 18.86 9.16
CA ASP A 426 24.70 19.62 9.09
C ASP A 426 24.87 20.25 7.71
N ARG A 427 24.59 19.48 6.66
CA ARG A 427 24.71 19.94 5.27
C ARG A 427 23.45 20.63 4.75
N ARG A 428 22.35 20.53 5.50
CA ARG A 428 20.99 20.91 5.06
C ARG A 428 20.68 20.32 3.69
N VAL A 429 20.84 19.01 3.55
CA VAL A 429 20.55 18.29 2.31
C VAL A 429 19.39 17.33 2.55
N LEU A 430 18.38 17.43 1.68
CA LEU A 430 17.24 16.54 1.67
C LEU A 430 17.30 15.63 0.44
N THR A 431 17.06 14.33 0.63
CA THR A 431 16.97 13.36 -0.46
C THR A 431 15.65 12.59 -0.35
N LEU A 432 14.85 12.63 -1.42
CA LEU A 432 13.69 11.76 -1.59
C LEU A 432 14.15 10.39 -2.08
N LEU A 433 13.54 9.33 -1.56
CA LEU A 433 13.87 7.94 -1.83
C LEU A 433 12.63 7.13 -2.24
N ASP A 434 12.90 5.90 -2.65
CA ASP A 434 11.94 4.81 -2.84
C ASP A 434 10.78 5.12 -3.79
N PHE A 435 11.09 5.13 -5.09
CA PHE A 435 10.15 5.54 -6.14
C PHE A 435 9.43 4.37 -6.81
N GLU A 436 9.43 3.17 -6.20
CA GLU A 436 8.75 2.01 -6.76
C GLU A 436 7.23 2.15 -6.84
N SER A 437 6.67 3.01 -5.99
CA SER A 437 5.25 3.38 -5.98
C SER A 437 4.93 4.52 -6.95
N ALA A 438 5.92 5.12 -7.61
CA ALA A 438 5.72 6.30 -8.43
C ALA A 438 4.82 6.02 -9.64
N GLN A 439 3.92 6.95 -9.93
CA GLN A 439 2.94 6.81 -11.02
C GLN A 439 3.07 7.94 -12.02
N LEU A 440 2.75 7.61 -13.26
CA LEU A 440 2.63 8.60 -14.32
C LEU A 440 1.31 9.36 -14.20
N LEU A 441 1.41 10.65 -14.49
CA LEU A 441 0.26 11.51 -14.67
C LEU A 441 -0.14 11.47 -16.13
N GLU A 442 -1.43 11.21 -16.39
CA GLU A 442 -1.96 11.42 -17.73
C GLU A 442 -1.91 12.91 -18.05
N SER A 443 -1.75 13.27 -19.32
CA SER A 443 -1.47 14.64 -19.77
C SER A 443 -2.53 15.69 -19.39
N HIS A 444 -3.66 15.26 -18.82
CA HIS A 444 -4.80 16.10 -18.44
C HIS A 444 -5.19 15.91 -16.97
N THR A 445 -4.45 15.12 -16.20
CA THR A 445 -4.71 14.92 -14.78
C THR A 445 -4.07 16.05 -13.97
N TYR A 446 -4.88 16.89 -13.35
CA TYR A 446 -4.38 17.85 -12.35
C TYR A 446 -4.33 17.19 -10.97
N ILE A 447 -3.13 17.04 -10.42
CA ILE A 447 -2.91 16.68 -9.02
C ILE A 447 -2.03 17.75 -8.38
N SER A 448 -2.60 18.45 -7.41
CA SER A 448 -1.88 19.44 -6.61
C SER A 448 -0.63 18.82 -5.97
N THR A 449 0.49 19.54 -5.94
CA THR A 449 1.71 19.12 -5.21
C THR A 449 1.50 19.04 -3.71
N TYR A 450 0.44 19.68 -3.19
CA TYR A 450 0.03 19.54 -1.81
C TYR A 450 -0.53 18.15 -1.50
N PHE A 451 -0.85 17.33 -2.50
CA PHE A 451 -1.32 15.97 -2.32
C PHE A 451 -0.30 15.13 -1.51
N GLU A 452 0.93 15.01 -2.01
CA GLU A 452 2.00 14.29 -1.33
C GLU A 452 2.41 14.98 -0.02
N MET A 453 2.47 16.31 0.00
CA MET A 453 2.81 17.07 1.21
C MET A 453 1.83 16.82 2.35
N ARG A 454 0.53 16.70 2.06
CA ARG A 454 -0.49 16.37 3.07
C ARG A 454 -0.31 14.95 3.60
N ILE A 455 0.05 13.99 2.75
CA ILE A 455 0.35 12.61 3.18
C ILE A 455 1.60 12.60 4.08
N MET A 456 2.68 13.25 3.63
CA MET A 456 3.97 13.26 4.32
C MET A 456 3.89 13.94 5.69
N PHE A 457 3.24 15.10 5.77
CA PHE A 457 3.30 15.98 6.94
C PHE A 457 2.00 16.07 7.75
N ARG A 458 0.87 15.56 7.23
CA ARG A 458 -0.45 15.66 7.89
C ARG A 458 -0.80 17.08 8.35
N SER A 459 -0.30 18.08 7.63
CA SER A 459 -0.45 19.49 8.00
C SER A 459 -1.47 20.17 7.10
N ASP A 460 -2.61 20.56 7.68
CA ASP A 460 -3.59 21.44 7.02
C ASP A 460 -3.10 22.91 6.98
N LEU A 461 -2.03 23.25 7.72
CA LEU A 461 -1.46 24.61 7.82
C LEU A 461 -0.81 25.09 6.52
N MET A 462 -0.59 24.21 5.54
CA MET A 462 0.00 24.57 4.24
C MET A 462 -1.03 25.13 3.25
N ILE A 463 -2.33 25.07 3.57
CA ILE A 463 -3.36 25.82 2.85
C ILE A 463 -3.33 27.23 3.40
N GLY A 464 -2.55 28.11 2.77
CA GLY A 464 -2.65 29.54 3.01
C GLY A 464 -4.12 29.92 2.97
N ARG A 465 -4.61 30.58 4.03
CA ARG A 465 -5.89 31.29 3.97
C ARG A 465 -5.86 32.10 2.67
N PRO A 466 -6.86 32.01 1.78
CA PRO A 466 -6.96 32.96 0.70
C PRO A 466 -7.00 34.33 1.38
N SER A 467 -5.93 35.10 1.20
CA SER A 467 -5.89 36.50 1.58
C SER A 467 -7.04 37.15 0.84
N GLY A 468 -8.06 37.53 1.59
CA GLY A 468 -9.23 38.22 1.08
C GLY A 468 -8.81 39.46 0.31
N GLY A 469 -9.22 39.51 -0.95
CA GLY A 469 -9.51 40.70 -1.71
C GLY A 469 -10.96 40.62 -2.13
#